data_AF-A0A834DTI2-F1
#
_entry.id   AF-A0A834DTI2-F1
#
_cell.length_a   1.000
_cell.length_b   1.000
_cell.length_c   1.000
_cell.angle_alpha   90.00
_cell.angle_beta   90.00
_cell.angle_gamma   90.00
#
_symmetry.space_group_name_H-M   'P 1'
#
loop_
_entity.id
_entity.type
_entity.pdbx_description
1 polymer ?
#
loop_
_entity_poly.entity_id
_entity_poly.type
_entity_poly.pdbx_seq_one_letter_code
_entity_poly.pdbx_strand_id
1 'polypeptide(L)'
;MTMEKGMSSGEGLPSRSSQVSAVKITAKELETKQSHKEKRGGFVLVHAGAGYHSESKAKEYKLVCKRACQKAIEKLQSGALATDAVTAALVELEDSPFTNAGMGSNLNLLGEIECDASIMDGKSLNFGAVGALSGIKNPVSVANRLLCEGQKGKLSAGRIPPW
;
A
#
# COMPACT_ATOMS: atom_id res chain seq x y z
N MET A 1 -84.95 -15.35 -2.71
CA MET A 1 -83.76 -15.42 -1.84
C MET A 1 -83.00 -14.10 -2.00
N THR A 2 -83.30 -13.17 -1.07
CA THR A 2 -82.49 -12.01 -0.59
C THR A 2 -81.58 -11.24 -1.59
N MET A 3 -81.89 -9.98 -1.95
CA MET A 3 -81.58 -8.70 -1.24
C MET A 3 -80.06 -8.34 -1.34
N GLU A 4 -79.55 -7.12 -1.59
CA GLU A 4 -80.05 -5.75 -1.77
C GLU A 4 -78.88 -4.86 -2.31
N LYS A 5 -79.23 -3.71 -2.93
CA LYS A 5 -78.61 -2.34 -3.06
C LYS A 5 -77.14 -2.08 -2.61
N GLY A 6 -76.41 -1.06 -3.10
CA GLY A 6 -76.73 0.19 -3.83
C GLY A 6 -75.42 0.96 -4.18
N MET A 7 -75.41 1.75 -5.26
CA MET A 7 -75.40 3.25 -5.32
C MET A 7 -74.24 3.92 -4.55
N SER A 8 -73.25 4.47 -5.28
CA SER A 8 -73.14 5.90 -5.70
C SER A 8 -72.36 6.72 -4.64
N SER A 9 -71.48 7.69 -4.89
CA SER A 9 -71.31 8.67 -5.98
C SER A 9 -69.96 9.37 -5.77
N GLY A 10 -69.39 10.02 -6.78
CA GLY A 10 -68.29 10.97 -6.55
C GLY A 10 -67.61 11.42 -7.83
N GLU A 11 -68.14 12.48 -8.43
CA GLU A 11 -67.74 13.13 -9.66
C GLU A 11 -66.34 13.76 -9.64
N GLY A 12 -65.74 13.96 -10.82
CA GLY A 12 -64.54 14.76 -11.01
C GLY A 12 -64.08 14.83 -12.48
N LEU A 13 -64.51 15.90 -13.15
CA LEU A 13 -64.41 16.24 -14.58
C LEU A 13 -62.96 16.67 -15.03
N PRO A 14 -62.69 17.21 -16.24
CA PRO A 14 -61.88 16.52 -17.26
C PRO A 14 -60.66 17.31 -17.79
N SER A 15 -59.96 16.66 -18.73
CA SER A 15 -59.44 17.23 -19.99
C SER A 15 -58.12 18.03 -20.05
N ARG A 16 -57.29 17.52 -20.98
CA ARG A 16 -56.38 18.18 -21.93
C ARG A 16 -55.27 19.06 -21.36
N SER A 17 -54.06 18.48 -21.26
CA SER A 17 -53.03 18.45 -22.32
C SER A 17 -52.33 19.78 -22.51
N SER A 18 -51.06 19.84 -22.12
CA SER A 18 -50.06 20.64 -22.83
C SER A 18 -48.66 20.10 -22.56
N GLN A 19 -48.02 19.72 -23.66
CA GLN A 19 -46.57 19.76 -23.90
C GLN A 19 -45.72 18.65 -23.29
N VAL A 20 -45.50 17.62 -24.12
CA VAL A 20 -44.31 16.77 -24.09
C VAL A 20 -43.13 17.63 -24.53
N SER A 21 -42.34 18.12 -23.59
CA SER A 21 -41.01 18.68 -23.87
C SER A 21 -39.99 17.55 -23.82
N ALA A 22 -39.51 17.16 -25.00
CA ALA A 22 -38.36 16.30 -25.15
C ALA A 22 -37.14 16.94 -24.50
N VAL A 23 -36.72 16.43 -23.34
CA VAL A 23 -35.44 16.76 -22.75
C VAL A 23 -34.38 16.06 -23.60
N LYS A 24 -33.74 16.83 -24.48
CA LYS A 24 -32.46 16.45 -25.11
C LYS A 24 -31.46 16.24 -24.00
N ILE A 25 -31.20 14.98 -23.64
CA ILE A 25 -30.02 14.59 -22.89
C ILE A 25 -28.85 14.81 -23.85
N THR A 26 -28.28 16.02 -23.80
CA THR A 26 -27.03 16.32 -24.50
C THR A 26 -25.94 15.46 -23.89
N ALA A 27 -25.15 14.80 -24.75
CA ALA A 27 -24.01 13.93 -24.45
C ALA A 27 -22.84 14.61 -23.68
N LYS A 28 -23.10 15.71 -22.96
CA LYS A 28 -22.12 16.51 -22.23
C LYS A 28 -22.02 16.14 -20.75
N GLU A 29 -22.84 15.20 -20.27
CA GLU A 29 -22.92 14.81 -18.85
C GLU A 29 -22.21 13.49 -18.52
N LEU A 30 -21.57 12.86 -19.52
CA LEU A 30 -20.77 11.64 -19.35
C LEU A 30 -19.25 11.87 -19.36
N GLU A 31 -18.79 13.10 -19.64
CA GLU A 31 -17.36 13.43 -19.70
C GLU A 31 -16.93 14.42 -18.59
N THR A 32 -17.28 14.17 -17.33
CA THR A 32 -16.54 14.80 -16.21
C THR A 32 -16.76 14.06 -14.88
N LYS A 33 -16.51 12.75 -14.85
CA LYS A 33 -16.14 12.06 -13.61
C LYS A 33 -14.68 11.66 -13.65
N GLN A 34 -13.80 12.62 -13.93
CA GLN A 34 -12.42 12.48 -13.46
C GLN A 34 -12.46 12.59 -11.94
N SER A 35 -12.40 11.44 -11.28
CA SER A 35 -12.14 11.35 -9.85
C SER A 35 -10.88 12.18 -9.57
N HIS A 36 -11.04 13.31 -8.91
CA HIS A 36 -9.94 14.05 -8.32
C HIS A 36 -9.32 13.14 -7.25
N LYS A 37 -8.36 12.30 -7.68
CA LYS A 37 -7.51 11.56 -6.77
C LYS A 37 -6.70 12.62 -6.04
N GLU A 38 -7.09 12.98 -4.81
CA GLU A 38 -6.33 13.90 -3.98
C GLU A 38 -4.86 13.49 -4.04
N LYS A 39 -3.99 14.44 -4.38
CA LYS A 39 -2.55 14.21 -4.39
C LYS A 39 -2.12 13.94 -2.95
N ARG A 40 -2.04 12.65 -2.59
CA ARG A 40 -1.47 12.21 -1.33
C ARG A 40 0.01 12.58 -1.33
N GLY A 41 0.37 13.57 -0.51
CA GLY A 41 1.76 13.93 -0.26
C GLY A 41 2.42 12.84 0.58
N GLY A 42 3.69 12.56 0.29
CA GLY A 42 4.49 11.59 1.03
C GLY A 42 5.96 12.00 0.99
N PHE A 43 6.69 11.69 2.05
CA PHE A 43 8.11 11.98 2.19
C PHE A 43 8.85 10.70 2.56
N VAL A 44 10.08 10.56 2.07
CA VAL A 44 10.96 9.42 2.37
C VAL A 44 12.36 9.93 2.62
N LEU A 45 13.03 9.32 3.60
CA LEU A 45 14.45 9.45 3.87
C LEU A 45 15.05 8.04 3.91
N VAL A 46 16.21 7.87 3.30
CA VAL A 46 16.97 6.61 3.29
C VAL A 46 18.44 6.87 3.62
N HIS A 47 19.14 5.84 4.07
CA HIS A 47 20.59 5.84 4.21
C HIS A 47 21.16 4.53 3.63
N ALA A 48 22.41 4.55 3.18
CA ALA A 48 23.12 3.37 2.64
C ALA A 48 24.29 2.95 3.55
N GLY A 49 24.08 3.05 4.86
CA GLY A 49 25.11 2.83 5.87
C GLY A 49 25.86 4.10 6.31
N ALA A 50 26.53 4.01 7.46
CA ALA A 50 27.41 5.04 7.99
C ALA A 50 28.77 4.40 8.27
N GLY A 51 29.85 5.09 7.90
CA GLY A 51 31.20 4.53 7.96
C GLY A 51 32.11 5.16 6.91
N TYR A 52 33.18 4.47 6.55
CA TYR A 52 34.11 4.95 5.54
C TYR A 52 33.56 4.73 4.12
N HIS A 53 33.13 5.83 3.50
CA HIS A 53 32.66 5.82 2.11
C HIS A 53 33.80 6.28 1.21
N SER A 54 34.48 5.33 0.55
CA SER A 54 35.51 5.66 -0.44
C SER A 54 34.92 6.53 -1.55
N GLU A 55 35.65 7.56 -1.98
CA GLU A 55 35.20 8.47 -3.05
C GLU A 55 34.82 7.72 -4.34
N SER A 56 35.55 6.64 -4.66
CA SER A 56 35.29 5.79 -5.83
C SER A 56 33.90 5.14 -5.84
N LYS A 57 33.33 4.85 -4.66
CA LYS A 57 32.01 4.22 -4.50
C LYS A 57 30.90 5.22 -4.16
N ALA A 58 31.24 6.49 -3.88
CA ALA A 58 30.27 7.51 -3.48
C ALA A 58 29.14 7.69 -4.50
N LYS A 59 29.44 7.53 -5.80
CA LYS A 59 28.45 7.60 -6.88
C LYS A 59 27.43 6.46 -6.80
N GLU A 60 27.88 5.24 -6.53
CA GLU A 60 27.02 4.05 -6.43
C GLU A 60 26.06 4.15 -5.24
N TYR A 61 26.57 4.60 -4.08
CA TYR A 61 25.73 4.84 -2.90
C TYR A 61 24.65 5.90 -3.15
N LYS A 62 25.00 7.02 -3.80
CA LYS A 62 24.03 8.06 -4.16
C LYS A 62 22.99 7.54 -5.16
N LEU A 63 23.41 6.71 -6.11
CA LEU A 63 22.51 6.14 -7.12
C LEU A 63 21.51 5.16 -6.49
N VAL A 64 21.94 4.27 -5.59
CA VAL A 64 21.01 3.36 -4.91
C VAL A 64 20.06 4.12 -3.99
N CYS A 65 20.53 5.11 -3.22
CA CYS A 65 19.64 5.95 -2.40
C CYS A 65 18.59 6.67 -3.25
N LYS A 66 18.99 7.22 -4.41
CA LYS A 66 18.05 7.86 -5.34
C LYS A 66 16.97 6.87 -5.81
N ARG A 67 17.36 5.66 -6.22
CA ARG A 67 16.40 4.63 -6.67
C ARG A 67 15.49 4.18 -5.54
N ALA A 68 16.02 3.98 -4.33
CA ALA A 68 15.25 3.60 -3.15
C ALA A 68 14.18 4.65 -2.81
N CYS A 69 14.54 5.94 -2.84
CA CYS A 69 13.58 7.04 -2.69
C CYS A 69 12.50 7.01 -3.79
N GLN A 70 12.89 6.80 -5.05
CA GLN A 70 11.93 6.70 -6.16
C GLN A 70 10.93 5.56 -5.93
N LYS A 71 11.41 4.36 -5.55
CA LYS A 71 10.54 3.21 -5.25
C LYS A 71 9.55 3.46 -4.11
N ALA A 72 10.00 4.11 -3.04
CA ALA A 72 9.12 4.49 -1.95
C ALA A 72 8.04 5.49 -2.39
N ILE A 73 8.43 6.52 -3.14
CA ILE A 73 7.51 7.55 -3.64
C ILE A 73 6.49 6.95 -4.63
N GLU A 74 6.91 6.05 -5.52
CA GLU A 74 6.02 5.29 -6.41
C GLU A 74 4.92 4.55 -5.61
N LYS A 75 5.30 3.87 -4.52
CA LYS A 75 4.36 3.20 -3.63
C LYS A 75 3.41 4.17 -2.93
N LEU A 76 3.93 5.27 -2.38
CA LEU A 76 3.10 6.29 -1.71
C LEU A 76 2.10 6.93 -2.69
N GLN A 77 2.52 7.25 -3.91
CA GLN A 77 1.66 7.81 -4.95
C GLN A 77 0.59 6.82 -5.44
N SER A 78 0.89 5.52 -5.42
CA SER A 78 -0.12 4.48 -5.69
C SER A 78 -1.17 4.33 -4.57
N GLY A 79 -0.93 4.93 -3.39
CA GLY A 79 -1.79 4.82 -2.22
C GLY A 79 -1.51 3.59 -1.36
N ALA A 80 -0.31 3.00 -1.47
CA ALA A 80 0.12 1.88 -0.63
C ALA A 80 0.33 2.31 0.82
N LEU A 81 0.48 1.32 1.73
CA LEU A 81 0.79 1.58 3.12
C LEU A 81 2.21 2.13 3.28
N ALA A 82 2.46 2.86 4.38
CA ALA A 82 3.80 3.35 4.71
C ALA A 82 4.80 2.19 4.85
N THR A 83 4.38 1.07 5.44
CA THR A 83 5.16 -0.18 5.56
C THR A 83 5.56 -0.76 4.21
N ASP A 84 4.64 -0.77 3.24
CA ASP A 84 4.93 -1.24 1.87
C ASP A 84 5.89 -0.29 1.14
N ALA A 85 5.77 1.02 1.38
CA ALA A 85 6.65 2.02 0.78
C ALA A 85 8.08 1.91 1.31
N VAL A 86 8.27 1.77 2.62
CA VAL A 86 9.62 1.56 3.19
C VAL A 86 10.19 0.20 2.80
N THR A 87 9.36 -0.85 2.74
CA THR A 87 9.79 -2.17 2.25
C THR A 87 10.32 -2.07 0.81
N ALA A 88 9.64 -1.35 -0.08
CA ALA A 88 10.12 -1.14 -1.45
C ALA A 88 11.45 -0.36 -1.52
N ALA A 89 11.67 0.60 -0.62
CA ALA A 89 12.93 1.32 -0.52
C ALA A 89 14.07 0.38 -0.08
N LEU A 90 13.82 -0.44 0.93
CA LEU A 90 14.80 -1.36 1.49
C LEU A 90 15.14 -2.50 0.53
N VAL A 91 14.16 -3.03 -0.22
CA VAL A 91 14.43 -4.02 -1.28
C VAL A 91 15.41 -3.47 -2.32
N GLU A 92 15.25 -2.21 -2.75
CA GLU A 92 16.19 -1.57 -3.69
C GLU A 92 17.59 -1.37 -3.08
N LEU A 93 17.66 -1.12 -1.75
CA LEU A 93 18.95 -1.04 -1.03
C LEU A 93 19.61 -2.40 -0.86
N GLU A 94 18.87 -3.45 -0.50
CA GLU A 94 19.35 -4.83 -0.31
C GLU A 94 19.78 -5.51 -1.64
N ASP A 95 19.17 -5.10 -2.75
CA ASP A 95 19.51 -5.61 -4.08
C ASP A 95 20.83 -5.02 -4.62
N SER A 96 21.36 -3.96 -4.00
CA SER A 96 22.62 -3.36 -4.40
C SER A 96 23.80 -4.20 -3.88
N PRO A 97 24.78 -4.57 -4.73
CA PRO A 97 25.96 -5.30 -4.27
C PRO A 97 26.93 -4.41 -3.45
N PHE A 98 26.68 -3.11 -3.36
CA PHE A 98 27.53 -2.17 -2.64
C PHE A 98 27.11 -1.94 -1.18
N THR A 99 25.94 -2.40 -0.78
CA THR A 99 25.41 -2.24 0.58
C THR A 99 25.69 -3.49 1.40
N ASN A 100 26.04 -3.32 2.68
CA ASN A 100 26.16 -4.44 3.61
C ASN A 100 24.76 -4.86 4.12
N ALA A 101 23.90 -5.28 3.21
CA ALA A 101 22.54 -5.77 3.46
C ALA A 101 22.08 -6.64 2.28
N GLY A 102 21.33 -7.71 2.54
CA GLY A 102 20.80 -8.58 1.50
C GLY A 102 21.92 -9.21 0.65
N MET A 103 21.91 -8.92 -0.66
CA MET A 103 22.85 -9.53 -1.61
C MET A 103 24.31 -9.12 -1.39
N GLY A 104 24.55 -7.88 -0.97
CA GLY A 104 25.89 -7.32 -0.77
C GLY A 104 26.47 -7.50 0.64
N SER A 105 25.80 -8.29 1.50
CA SER A 105 26.20 -8.50 2.88
C SER A 105 27.60 -9.09 3.03
N ASN A 106 28.28 -8.67 4.10
CA ASN A 106 29.53 -9.26 4.54
C ASN A 106 29.36 -10.74 4.87
N LEU A 107 30.42 -11.51 4.68
CA LEU A 107 30.50 -12.88 5.12
C LEU A 107 30.81 -12.95 6.63
N ASN A 108 30.22 -13.93 7.31
CA ASN A 108 30.55 -14.28 8.69
C ASN A 108 31.89 -15.03 8.76
N LEU A 109 32.29 -15.47 9.95
CA LEU A 109 33.57 -16.19 10.17
C LEU A 109 33.69 -17.49 9.35
N LEU A 110 32.56 -18.11 9.01
CA LEU A 110 32.48 -19.34 8.22
C LEU A 110 32.42 -19.07 6.71
N GLY A 111 32.43 -17.80 6.29
CA GLY A 111 32.29 -17.44 4.89
C GLY A 111 30.85 -17.45 4.37
N GLU A 112 29.86 -17.42 5.27
CA GLU A 112 28.43 -17.48 4.94
C GLU A 112 27.76 -16.10 5.11
N ILE A 113 26.66 -15.85 4.39
CA ILE A 113 25.85 -14.65 4.55
C ILE A 113 24.73 -14.93 5.56
N GLU A 114 24.68 -14.12 6.60
CA GLU A 114 23.60 -14.09 7.60
C GLU A 114 23.14 -12.65 7.77
N CYS A 115 21.86 -12.39 7.53
CA CYS A 115 21.29 -11.04 7.53
C CYS A 115 20.34 -10.81 8.70
N ASP A 116 20.36 -9.57 9.20
CA ASP A 116 19.39 -9.05 10.15
C ASP A 116 18.54 -7.97 9.47
N ALA A 117 17.22 -7.98 9.71
CA ALA A 117 16.33 -6.93 9.22
C ALA A 117 15.11 -6.79 10.12
N SER A 118 14.58 -5.58 10.24
CA SER A 118 13.36 -5.31 11.00
C SER A 118 12.56 -4.14 10.42
N ILE A 119 11.29 -4.08 10.77
CA ILE A 119 10.34 -3.04 10.33
C ILE A 119 9.28 -2.80 11.40
N MET A 120 8.81 -1.56 11.50
CA MET A 120 7.78 -1.16 12.45
C MET A 120 6.74 -0.27 11.77
N ASP A 121 5.47 -0.45 12.13
CA ASP A 121 4.38 0.43 11.71
C ASP A 121 4.01 1.40 12.83
N GLY A 122 4.21 2.70 12.61
CA GLY A 122 3.88 3.72 13.60
C GLY A 122 2.38 3.88 13.89
N LYS A 123 1.50 3.40 13.00
CA LYS A 123 0.04 3.50 13.21
C LYS A 123 -0.48 2.40 14.14
N SER A 124 -0.11 1.15 13.87
CA SER A 124 -0.55 0.00 14.67
C SER A 124 0.39 -0.35 15.83
N LEU A 125 1.61 0.21 15.84
CA LEU A 125 2.72 -0.15 16.74
C LEU A 125 3.19 -1.60 16.59
N ASN A 126 2.75 -2.32 15.55
CA ASN A 126 3.25 -3.66 15.26
C ASN A 126 4.67 -3.61 14.68
N PHE A 127 5.37 -4.72 14.88
CA PHE A 127 6.78 -4.90 14.56
C PHE A 127 6.98 -6.27 13.91
N GLY A 128 7.99 -6.36 13.04
CA GLY A 128 8.46 -7.64 12.49
C GLY A 128 9.97 -7.62 12.29
N ALA A 129 10.65 -8.74 12.55
CA ALA A 129 12.10 -8.87 12.42
C ALA A 129 12.58 -10.29 12.10
N VAL A 130 13.78 -10.35 11.57
CA VAL A 130 14.56 -11.57 11.37
C VAL A 130 15.98 -11.35 11.83
N GLY A 131 16.63 -12.41 12.31
CA GLY A 131 18.03 -12.39 12.70
C GLY A 131 18.74 -13.65 12.20
N ALA A 132 20.01 -13.50 11.85
CA ALA A 132 20.84 -14.55 11.26
C ALA A 132 20.17 -15.28 10.07
N LEU A 133 19.42 -14.55 9.25
CA LEU A 133 18.69 -15.11 8.12
C LEU A 133 19.61 -15.33 6.93
N SER A 134 19.72 -16.57 6.47
CA SER A 134 20.48 -16.93 5.27
C SER A 134 19.54 -17.45 4.15
N GLY A 135 20.04 -17.48 2.91
CA GLY A 135 19.31 -18.04 1.76
C GLY A 135 18.12 -17.22 1.24
N ILE A 136 17.84 -16.05 1.81
CA ILE A 136 16.77 -15.14 1.39
C ILE A 136 17.36 -13.87 0.81
N LYS A 137 16.98 -13.54 -0.42
CA LYS A 137 17.49 -12.36 -1.14
C LYS A 137 17.19 -11.03 -0.42
N ASN A 138 15.96 -10.90 0.09
CA ASN A 138 15.47 -9.64 0.69
C ASN A 138 14.95 -9.87 2.12
N PRO A 139 15.82 -9.87 3.15
CA PRO A 139 15.45 -10.02 4.55
C PRO A 139 14.32 -9.11 5.02
N VAL A 140 14.27 -7.85 4.57
CA VAL A 140 13.18 -6.90 4.90
C VAL A 140 11.79 -7.41 4.48
N SER A 141 11.71 -8.21 3.41
CA SER A 141 10.42 -8.76 2.95
C SER A 141 9.87 -9.80 3.91
N VAL A 142 10.74 -10.56 4.58
CA VAL A 142 10.34 -11.50 5.63
C VAL A 142 9.88 -10.74 6.87
N ALA A 143 10.64 -9.73 7.30
CA ALA A 143 10.27 -8.86 8.42
C ALA A 143 8.92 -8.16 8.19
N ASN A 144 8.69 -7.60 7.00
CA ASN A 144 7.39 -6.98 6.66
C ASN A 144 6.26 -8.01 6.65
N ARG A 145 6.53 -9.24 6.19
CA ARG A 145 5.53 -10.29 6.22
C ARG A 145 5.16 -10.69 7.64
N LEU A 146 6.12 -10.80 8.56
CA LEU A 146 5.87 -11.06 9.98
C LEU A 146 5.01 -9.95 10.60
N LEU A 147 5.32 -8.68 10.33
CA LEU A 147 4.50 -7.54 10.74
C LEU A 147 3.05 -7.67 10.23
N CYS A 148 2.86 -7.97 8.94
CA CYS A 148 1.53 -8.12 8.33
C CYS A 148 0.74 -9.31 8.92
N GLU A 149 1.40 -10.44 9.22
CA GLU A 149 0.75 -11.57 9.88
C GLU A 149 0.37 -11.22 11.32
N GLY A 150 1.23 -10.49 12.05
CA GLY A 150 0.94 -9.96 13.38
C GLY A 150 -0.31 -9.07 13.43
N GLN A 151 -0.50 -8.23 12.40
CA GLN A 151 -1.68 -7.36 12.27
C GLN A 151 -3.01 -8.11 12.11
N LYS A 152 -3.00 -9.37 11.66
CA LYS A 152 -4.22 -10.18 11.54
C LYS A 152 -4.79 -10.61 12.89
N GLY A 153 -4.04 -10.42 13.97
CA GLY A 153 -4.44 -10.74 15.33
C GLY A 153 -4.11 -12.17 15.75
N LYS A 154 -4.84 -12.68 16.73
CA LYS A 154 -4.54 -13.98 17.34
C LYS A 154 -4.76 -15.12 16.35
N LEU A 155 -3.86 -16.10 16.40
CA LEU A 155 -4.00 -17.38 15.73
C LEU A 155 -5.03 -18.26 16.45
N SER A 156 -5.30 -19.44 15.88
CA SER A 156 -6.10 -20.48 16.55
C SER A 156 -5.62 -20.75 17.98
N ALA A 157 -6.58 -21.05 18.86
CA ALA A 157 -6.38 -21.17 20.30
C ALA A 157 -5.86 -19.90 20.99
N GLY A 158 -6.03 -18.72 20.38
CA GLY A 158 -5.71 -17.43 21.00
C GLY A 158 -4.22 -17.10 21.07
N ARG A 159 -3.38 -17.83 20.32
CA ARG A 159 -1.92 -17.64 20.32
C ARG A 159 -1.52 -16.33 19.65
N ILE A 160 -0.50 -15.67 20.20
CA ILE A 160 0.10 -14.47 19.62
C ILE A 160 0.99 -14.90 18.44
N PRO A 161 0.90 -14.27 17.26
CA PRO A 161 1.81 -14.54 16.15
C PRO A 161 3.27 -14.19 16.50
N PRO A 162 4.27 -14.86 15.91
CA PRO A 162 5.65 -14.43 15.96
C PRO A 162 5.83 -13.02 15.35
N TRP A 163 6.82 -12.28 15.87
CA TRP A 163 7.25 -10.97 15.38
C TRP A 163 8.68 -11.05 14.90
#